data_AF-A0A3T1B9C0-F1
#
_entry.id   AF-A0A3T1B9C0-F1
#
_cell.length_a   1.000
_cell.length_b   1.000
_cell.length_c   1.000
_cell.angle_alpha   90.00
_cell.angle_beta   90.00
_cell.angle_gamma   90.00
#
_symmetry.space_group_name_H-M   'P 1'
#
loop_
_entity.id
_entity.type
_entity.pdbx_description
1 polymer ?
#
loop_
_entity_poly.entity_id
_entity_poly.type
_entity_poly.pdbx_seq_one_letter_code
_entity_poly.pdbx_strand_id
1 'polypeptide(L)'
;MSLGWVVAVSTGMATLVLIPYLVQEIHECSPWLAERVLDRAVALLPEEDRDQYRAEWLAELSSLPGKATKLVCALGLLIAALRMRRALRDPRQAAVRRERDRQFSFRPSAGFSGRATAGVAGPATSVAVAVAMVFSAGGLLWYQMRPQTPVAQAPEATKLDQLRADRTALTAQLQAIEAEFADRESLARNECNGTSGPGLTGERGVGVTCRMRRAEADEYRQFSGIGAKQSALIALNDEIAQLETKSD
;
A
#
# COMPACT_ATOMS: atom_id res chain seq x y z
N MET A 1 -4.68 44.76 37.09
CA MET A 1 -4.64 43.55 36.24
C MET A 1 -5.45 42.47 36.91
N SER A 2 -6.43 41.85 36.24
CA SER A 2 -7.24 40.80 36.85
C SER A 2 -6.42 39.52 36.99
N LEU A 3 -6.64 38.77 38.06
CA LEU A 3 -5.99 37.47 38.32
C LEU A 3 -6.11 36.52 37.11
N GLY A 4 -7.22 36.59 36.37
CA GLY A 4 -7.47 35.78 35.18
C GLY A 4 -6.49 36.03 34.02
N TRP A 5 -6.00 37.26 33.84
CA TRP A 5 -5.01 37.56 32.81
C TRP A 5 -3.65 36.92 33.11
N VAL A 6 -3.25 36.90 34.38
CA VAL A 6 -1.98 36.28 34.80
C VAL A 6 -2.02 34.76 34.60
N VAL A 7 -3.15 34.11 34.92
CA VAL A 7 -3.33 32.67 34.71
C VAL A 7 -3.35 32.30 33.23
N ALA A 8 -4.01 33.09 32.38
CA ALA A 8 -4.05 32.83 30.94
C ALA A 8 -2.66 32.95 30.31
N VAL A 9 -1.90 33.98 30.67
CA VAL A 9 -0.53 34.20 30.16
C VAL A 9 0.43 33.12 30.66
N SER A 10 0.38 32.76 31.96
CA SER A 10 1.24 31.73 32.51
C SER A 10 0.96 30.35 31.91
N THR A 11 -0.32 30.00 31.70
CA THR A 11 -0.70 28.74 31.06
C THR A 11 -0.24 28.70 29.61
N GLY A 12 -0.41 29.79 28.86
CA GLY A 12 0.06 29.88 27.46
C GLY A 12 1.58 29.71 27.37
N MET A 13 2.33 30.41 28.23
CA MET A 13 3.78 30.35 28.23
C MET A 13 4.31 28.97 28.67
N ALA A 14 3.70 28.36 29.69
CA ALA A 14 4.03 27.00 30.11
C ALA A 14 3.77 25.98 28.98
N THR A 15 2.65 26.11 28.27
CA THR A 15 2.31 25.23 27.14
C THR A 15 3.32 25.36 26.00
N LEU A 16 3.74 26.58 25.67
CA LEU A 16 4.73 26.84 24.62
C LEU A 16 6.12 26.28 24.94
N VAL A 17 6.46 26.12 26.22
CA VAL A 17 7.77 25.56 26.65
C VAL A 17 7.70 24.05 26.86
N LEU A 18 6.63 23.55 27.48
CA LEU A 18 6.49 22.13 27.83
C LEU A 18 6.27 21.25 26.60
N ILE A 19 5.48 21.71 25.61
CA ILE A 19 5.21 20.92 24.40
C ILE A 19 6.51 20.57 23.63
N PRO A 20 7.37 21.52 23.23
CA PRO A 20 8.57 21.18 22.47
C PRO A 20 9.54 20.30 23.27
N TYR A 21 9.64 20.50 24.58
CA TYR A 21 10.43 19.65 25.46
C TYR A 21 9.91 18.20 25.46
N LEU A 22 8.60 18.01 25.65
CA LEU A 22 7.98 16.68 25.59
C LEU A 22 8.15 16.03 24.21
N VAL A 23 8.02 16.80 23.13
CA VAL A 23 8.24 16.30 21.77
C VAL A 23 9.68 15.82 21.60
N GLN A 24 10.65 16.53 22.17
CA GLN A 24 12.06 16.14 22.10
C GLN A 24 12.34 14.84 22.87
N GLU A 25 11.85 14.73 24.11
CA GLU A 25 11.97 13.50 24.92
C GLU A 25 11.31 12.29 24.23
N ILE A 26 10.12 12.50 23.64
CA ILE A 26 9.44 11.47 22.84
C ILE A 26 10.27 11.09 21.62
N HIS A 27 10.91 12.06 20.96
CA HIS A 27 11.73 11.81 19.78
C HIS A 27 12.97 10.98 20.12
N GLU A 28 13.57 11.19 21.29
CA GLU A 28 14.72 10.41 21.77
C GLU A 28 14.32 8.99 22.20
N CYS A 29 13.16 8.81 22.84
CA CYS A 29 12.65 7.50 23.23
C CYS A 29 12.00 6.70 22.09
N SER A 30 11.60 7.36 21.00
CA SER A 30 10.81 6.76 19.93
C SER A 30 11.41 5.51 19.24
N PRO A 31 12.72 5.41 18.92
CA PRO A 31 13.23 4.21 18.25
C PRO A 31 13.18 2.98 19.15
N TRP A 32 13.57 3.14 20.42
CA TRP A 32 13.47 2.08 21.42
C TRP A 32 12.02 1.64 21.64
N LEU A 33 11.10 2.62 21.71
CA LEU A 33 9.68 2.32 21.86
C LEU A 33 9.09 1.63 20.63
N ALA A 34 9.51 2.01 19.42
CA ALA A 34 9.06 1.38 18.17
C ALA A 34 9.48 -0.10 18.10
N GLU A 35 10.72 -0.44 18.48
CA GLU A 35 11.18 -1.82 18.57
C GLU A 35 10.38 -2.62 19.60
N ARG A 36 10.07 -2.03 20.76
CA ARG A 36 9.26 -2.70 21.80
C ARG A 36 7.82 -2.92 21.37
N VAL A 37 7.22 -1.97 20.66
CA VAL A 37 5.89 -2.12 20.06
C VAL A 37 5.91 -3.23 19.00
N LEU A 38 6.96 -3.29 18.17
CA LEU A 38 7.15 -4.33 17.17
C LEU A 38 7.28 -5.72 17.81
N ASP A 39 8.14 -5.88 18.82
CA ASP A 39 8.31 -7.15 19.53
C ASP A 39 6.97 -7.62 20.15
N ARG A 40 6.16 -6.66 20.67
CA ARG A 40 4.83 -6.96 21.18
C ARG A 40 3.86 -7.39 20.08
N ALA A 41 3.94 -6.78 18.90
CA ALA A 41 3.14 -7.15 17.74
C ALA A 41 3.47 -8.56 17.25
N VAL A 42 4.77 -8.89 17.15
CA VAL A 42 5.26 -10.22 16.75
C VAL A 42 4.85 -11.27 17.77
N ALA A 43 4.90 -10.97 19.07
CA ALA A 43 4.48 -11.91 20.12
C ALA A 43 2.99 -12.30 20.04
N LEU A 44 2.15 -11.53 19.33
CA LEU A 44 0.74 -11.84 19.09
C LEU A 44 0.52 -12.85 17.95
N LEU A 45 1.54 -13.10 17.11
CA LEU A 45 1.49 -14.04 15.99
C LEU A 45 1.79 -15.49 16.45
N PRO A 46 1.35 -16.50 15.66
CA PRO A 46 1.72 -17.91 15.87
C PRO A 46 3.24 -18.09 15.90
N GLU A 47 3.73 -18.98 16.75
CA GLU A 47 5.16 -19.16 17.03
C GLU A 47 5.99 -19.49 15.78
N GLU A 48 5.42 -20.29 14.87
CA GLU A 48 6.05 -20.72 13.61
C GLU A 48 6.41 -19.55 12.68
N ASP A 49 5.64 -18.46 12.70
CA ASP A 49 5.81 -17.34 11.75
C ASP A 49 6.51 -16.12 12.39
N ARG A 50 6.80 -16.14 13.69
CA ARG A 50 7.29 -14.95 14.43
C ARG A 50 8.60 -14.41 13.88
N ASP A 51 9.55 -15.29 13.62
CA ASP A 51 10.90 -14.88 13.19
C ASP A 51 10.87 -14.25 11.78
N GLN A 52 10.06 -14.82 10.88
CA GLN A 52 9.89 -14.28 9.53
C GLN A 52 9.24 -12.89 9.55
N TYR A 53 8.08 -12.74 10.20
CA TYR A 53 7.39 -11.44 10.28
C TYR A 53 8.24 -10.41 11.03
N ARG A 54 9.00 -10.82 12.06
CA ARG A 54 9.91 -9.93 12.76
C ARG A 54 10.98 -9.39 11.83
N ALA A 55 11.61 -10.24 11.02
CA ALA A 55 12.64 -9.82 10.08
C ALA A 55 12.08 -8.87 9.01
N GLU A 56 10.94 -9.23 8.40
CA GLU A 56 10.28 -8.42 7.38
C GLU A 56 9.85 -7.05 7.91
N TRP A 57 9.15 -7.02 9.06
CA TRP A 57 8.66 -5.77 9.63
C TRP A 57 9.79 -4.90 10.18
N LEU A 58 10.86 -5.49 10.71
CA LEU A 58 12.04 -4.73 11.14
C LEU A 58 12.77 -4.11 9.94
N ALA A 59 12.85 -4.82 8.81
CA ALA A 59 13.38 -4.28 7.57
C ALA A 59 12.54 -3.09 7.08
N GLU A 60 11.22 -3.24 7.04
CA GLU A 60 10.30 -2.15 6.68
C GLU A 60 10.44 -0.94 7.62
N LEU A 61 10.46 -1.18 8.94
CA LEU A 61 10.65 -0.14 9.95
C LEU A 61 11.99 0.59 9.80
N SER A 62 13.06 -0.15 9.47
CA SER A 62 14.40 0.42 9.26
C SER A 62 14.48 1.31 8.02
N SER A 63 13.69 1.02 6.98
CA SER A 63 13.65 1.76 5.72
C SER A 63 12.96 3.12 5.80
N LEU A 64 12.14 3.36 6.84
CA LEU A 64 11.39 4.59 6.99
C LEU A 64 12.24 5.76 7.50
N PRO A 65 12.17 6.95 6.85
CA PRO A 65 12.85 8.14 7.35
C PRO A 65 12.13 8.74 8.57
N GLY A 66 12.92 9.15 9.56
CA GLY A 66 12.44 9.84 10.77
C GLY A 66 12.01 8.92 11.91
N LYS A 67 12.32 9.30 13.16
CA LYS A 67 12.10 8.44 14.33
C LYS A 67 10.61 8.34 14.73
N ALA A 68 9.87 9.45 14.61
CA ALA A 68 8.43 9.47 14.89
C ALA A 68 7.62 8.61 13.88
N THR A 69 8.00 8.65 12.59
CA THR A 69 7.37 7.83 11.54
C THR A 69 7.48 6.34 11.86
N LYS A 70 8.64 5.90 12.37
CA LYS A 70 8.86 4.51 12.80
C LYS A 70 7.88 4.13 13.91
N LEU A 71 7.71 4.97 14.93
CA LEU A 71 6.77 4.69 16.02
C LEU A 71 5.32 4.58 15.52
N VAL A 72 4.88 5.47 14.64
CA VAL A 72 3.53 5.42 14.05
C VAL A 72 3.35 4.16 13.21
N CYS A 73 4.34 3.80 12.39
CA CYS A 73 4.31 2.57 11.60
C CYS A 73 4.24 1.32 12.50
N ALA A 74 5.09 1.25 13.54
CA ALA A 74 5.09 0.15 14.51
C ALA A 74 3.73 -0.01 15.22
N LEU A 75 3.05 1.10 15.57
CA LEU A 75 1.69 1.06 16.11
C LEU A 75 0.68 0.54 15.08
N GLY A 76 0.82 0.93 13.81
CA GLY A 76 0.03 0.39 12.70
C GLY A 76 0.20 -1.13 12.55
N LEU A 77 1.45 -1.62 12.60
CA LEU A 77 1.77 -3.05 12.55
C LEU A 77 1.20 -3.81 13.75
N LEU A 78 1.21 -3.22 14.95
CA LEU A 78 0.56 -3.81 16.13
C LEU A 78 -0.96 -3.98 15.92
N ILE A 79 -1.63 -2.97 15.37
CA ILE A 79 -3.07 -3.06 15.04
C ILE A 79 -3.32 -4.11 13.95
N ALA A 80 -2.45 -4.17 12.93
CA ALA A 80 -2.52 -5.18 11.89
C ALA A 80 -2.36 -6.60 12.45
N ALA A 81 -1.39 -6.81 13.35
CA ALA A 81 -1.17 -8.08 14.05
C ALA A 81 -2.40 -8.50 14.86
N LEU A 82 -3.01 -7.56 15.60
CA LEU A 82 -4.24 -7.80 16.35
C LEU A 82 -5.40 -8.24 15.45
N ARG A 83 -5.53 -7.64 14.26
CA ARG A 83 -6.54 -8.02 13.27
C ARG A 83 -6.24 -9.39 12.66
N MET A 84 -4.99 -9.65 12.30
CA MET A 84 -4.51 -10.92 11.74
C MET A 84 -4.66 -12.08 12.71
N ARG A 85 -4.54 -11.84 14.01
CA ARG A 85 -4.70 -12.86 15.06
C ARG A 85 -6.02 -13.63 14.94
N ARG A 86 -7.11 -12.99 14.48
CA ARG A 86 -8.39 -13.68 14.27
C ARG A 86 -8.35 -14.59 13.05
N ALA A 87 -7.76 -14.14 11.94
CA ALA A 87 -7.67 -14.90 10.70
C ALA A 87 -6.69 -16.08 10.81
N LEU A 88 -5.55 -15.88 11.50
CA LEU A 88 -4.52 -16.90 11.70
C LEU A 88 -4.94 -18.01 12.69
N ARG A 89 -6.01 -17.78 13.48
CA ARG A 89 -6.51 -18.80 14.40
C ARG A 89 -7.30 -19.90 13.70
N ASP A 90 -7.66 -19.73 12.43
CA ASP A 90 -8.33 -20.74 11.63
C ASP A 90 -7.28 -21.63 10.92
N PRO A 91 -7.07 -22.88 11.38
CA PRO A 91 -6.06 -23.78 10.81
C PRO A 91 -6.32 -24.11 9.33
N ARG A 92 -7.57 -23.97 8.85
CA ARG A 92 -7.90 -24.20 7.44
C ARG A 92 -7.34 -23.12 6.53
N GLN A 93 -7.25 -21.88 7.03
CA GLN A 93 -6.69 -20.76 6.27
C GLN A 93 -5.17 -20.74 6.28
N ALA A 94 -4.53 -21.29 7.33
CA ALA A 94 -3.07 -21.37 7.42
C ALA A 94 -2.46 -22.19 6.27
N ALA A 95 -3.08 -23.30 5.89
CA ALA A 95 -2.61 -24.13 4.77
C ALA A 95 -2.71 -23.41 3.42
N VAL A 96 -3.85 -22.76 3.15
CA VAL A 96 -4.07 -21.99 1.90
C VAL A 96 -3.11 -20.80 1.81
N ARG A 97 -2.76 -20.20 2.96
CA ARG A 97 -1.85 -19.05 3.01
C ARG A 97 -0.40 -19.43 2.73
N ARG A 98 0.08 -20.58 3.24
CA ARG A 98 1.43 -21.11 2.91
C ARG A 98 1.59 -21.39 1.42
N GLU A 99 0.54 -21.88 0.76
CA GLU A 99 0.52 -22.09 -0.69
C GLU A 99 0.63 -20.75 -1.43
N ARG A 100 -0.11 -19.73 -0.97
CA ARG A 100 -0.14 -18.40 -1.59
C ARG A 100 1.14 -17.58 -1.35
N ASP A 101 1.72 -17.65 -0.16
CA ASP A 101 2.94 -16.90 0.20
C ASP A 101 4.18 -17.46 -0.51
N ARG A 102 4.18 -18.74 -0.91
CA ARG A 102 5.17 -19.26 -1.86
C ARG A 102 5.06 -18.66 -3.26
N GLN A 103 3.89 -18.14 -3.61
CA GLN A 103 3.57 -17.69 -4.97
C GLN A 103 3.64 -16.16 -5.14
N PHE A 104 3.65 -15.39 -4.05
CA PHE A 104 3.55 -13.92 -4.12
C PHE A 104 4.78 -13.20 -3.55
N SER A 105 5.64 -12.70 -4.44
CA SER A 105 6.55 -11.58 -4.12
C SER A 105 5.75 -10.27 -4.12
N PHE A 106 5.52 -9.70 -2.94
CA PHE A 106 4.60 -8.58 -2.76
C PHE A 106 5.25 -7.21 -3.08
N ARG A 107 4.58 -6.42 -3.93
CA ARG A 107 4.73 -4.95 -4.00
C ARG A 107 3.51 -4.34 -3.30
N PRO A 108 3.66 -3.64 -2.15
CA PRO A 108 2.51 -3.06 -1.48
C PRO A 108 2.03 -1.79 -2.20
N SER A 109 0.77 -1.80 -2.69
CA SER A 109 0.02 -0.58 -3.00
C SER A 109 -1.09 -0.41 -1.96
N ALA A 110 -0.92 0.53 -1.02
CA ALA A 110 -1.92 0.83 -0.01
C ALA A 110 -2.99 1.79 -0.58
N GLY A 111 -4.09 1.24 -1.09
CA GLY A 111 -5.34 1.99 -1.32
C GLY A 111 -6.20 1.94 -0.05
N PHE A 112 -6.28 3.05 0.69
CA PHE A 112 -7.15 3.17 1.86
C PHE A 112 -8.51 3.72 1.44
N SER A 113 -9.52 2.86 1.30
CA SER A 113 -10.93 3.28 1.23
C SER A 113 -11.75 2.53 2.28
N GLY A 114 -12.07 3.20 3.38
CA GLY A 114 -12.92 2.64 4.42
C GLY A 114 -13.75 3.72 5.10
N ARG A 115 -15.04 3.77 4.79
CA ARG A 115 -16.05 4.57 5.50
C ARG A 115 -16.67 3.67 6.57
N ALA A 116 -16.32 3.90 7.84
CA ALA A 116 -16.91 3.18 8.98
C ALA A 116 -17.92 4.09 9.70
N THR A 117 -19.18 3.70 9.71
CA THR A 117 -20.21 4.28 10.58
C THR A 117 -20.34 3.41 11.82
N ALA A 118 -19.85 3.89 12.97
CA ALA A 118 -20.02 3.23 14.25
C ALA A 118 -21.01 4.03 15.11
N GLY A 119 -22.15 3.42 15.45
CA GLY A 119 -23.04 3.93 16.50
C GLY A 119 -22.44 3.59 17.87
N VAL A 120 -22.28 4.58 18.73
CA VAL A 120 -21.64 4.44 20.05
C VAL A 120 -22.65 4.80 21.14
N ALA A 121 -22.99 3.84 21.98
CA ALA A 121 -23.83 4.02 23.16
C ALA A 121 -23.05 3.60 24.41
N GLY A 122 -22.60 4.59 25.21
CA GLY A 122 -22.02 4.35 26.53
C GLY A 122 -21.06 5.46 27.00
N PRO A 123 -20.98 5.77 28.30
CA PRO A 123 -20.09 6.82 28.82
C PRO A 123 -18.60 6.42 28.87
N ALA A 124 -18.28 5.12 28.87
CA ALA A 124 -16.91 4.61 28.85
C ALA A 124 -16.21 4.74 27.48
N THR A 125 -16.96 4.99 26.40
CA THR A 125 -16.44 5.18 25.05
C THR A 125 -15.97 6.61 24.74
N SER A 126 -16.18 7.55 25.66
CA SER A 126 -15.86 8.97 25.47
C SER A 126 -14.34 9.23 25.39
N VAL A 127 -13.54 8.46 26.13
CA VAL A 127 -12.06 8.61 26.13
C VAL A 127 -11.45 8.01 24.85
N ALA A 128 -11.98 6.89 24.36
CA ALA A 128 -11.49 6.24 23.15
C ALA A 128 -11.80 7.07 21.87
N VAL A 129 -12.98 7.71 21.82
CA VAL A 129 -13.34 8.62 20.73
C VAL A 129 -12.51 9.91 20.79
N ALA A 130 -12.20 10.44 21.98
CA ALA A 130 -11.34 11.62 22.11
C ALA A 130 -9.90 11.34 21.62
N VAL A 131 -9.31 10.19 21.95
CA VAL A 131 -7.97 9.82 21.45
C VAL A 131 -7.98 9.56 19.93
N ALA A 132 -9.03 8.91 19.41
CA ALA A 132 -9.19 8.74 17.96
C ALA A 132 -9.43 10.08 17.24
N MET A 133 -10.15 11.02 17.84
CA MET A 133 -10.31 12.38 17.30
C MET A 133 -9.03 13.20 17.41
N VAL A 134 -8.19 13.05 18.43
CA VAL A 134 -6.89 13.76 18.50
C VAL A 134 -5.90 13.21 17.47
N PHE A 135 -5.90 11.91 17.17
CA PHE A 135 -5.09 11.35 16.08
C PHE A 135 -5.68 11.66 14.69
N SER A 136 -7.01 11.69 14.54
CA SER A 136 -7.66 12.03 13.28
C SER A 136 -7.59 13.53 12.99
N ALA A 137 -7.85 14.38 13.99
CA ALA A 137 -7.76 15.84 13.87
C ALA A 137 -6.31 16.30 13.88
N GLY A 138 -5.39 15.69 14.65
CA GLY A 138 -3.96 15.97 14.55
C GLY A 138 -3.39 15.52 13.21
N GLY A 139 -3.82 14.37 12.69
CA GLY A 139 -3.52 13.92 11.34
C GLY A 139 -4.08 14.84 10.26
N LEU A 140 -5.35 15.27 10.37
CA LEU A 140 -6.01 16.20 9.45
C LEU A 140 -5.45 17.62 9.55
N LEU A 141 -5.10 18.11 10.75
CA LEU A 141 -4.48 19.42 10.95
C LEU A 141 -3.03 19.40 10.48
N TRP A 142 -2.29 18.30 10.65
CA TRP A 142 -0.95 18.15 10.06
C TRP A 142 -1.02 17.96 8.53
N TYR A 143 -2.09 17.37 8.01
CA TYR A 143 -2.36 17.31 6.58
C TYR A 143 -2.76 18.68 6.01
N GLN A 144 -3.50 19.50 6.76
CA GLN A 144 -3.89 20.87 6.38
C GLN A 144 -2.81 21.93 6.65
N MET A 145 -1.97 21.74 7.66
CA MET A 145 -0.81 22.58 8.01
C MET A 145 0.50 22.04 7.46
N ARG A 146 0.48 21.04 6.57
CA ARG A 146 1.57 20.97 5.60
C ARG A 146 1.56 22.35 4.95
N PRO A 147 2.62 23.16 5.07
CA PRO A 147 2.72 24.30 4.20
C PRO A 147 2.55 23.70 2.81
N GLN A 148 1.46 24.06 2.13
CA GLN A 148 1.51 24.09 0.70
C GLN A 148 2.62 25.10 0.48
N THR A 149 3.86 24.61 0.39
CA THR A 149 4.83 25.25 -0.48
C THR A 149 3.99 25.52 -1.71
N PRO A 150 3.69 26.79 -2.05
CA PRO A 150 2.98 27.06 -3.28
C PRO A 150 3.78 26.24 -4.27
N VAL A 151 3.16 25.18 -4.80
CA VAL A 151 3.77 24.41 -5.86
C VAL A 151 3.73 25.46 -6.93
N ALA A 152 4.82 26.24 -7.02
CA ALA A 152 5.08 27.15 -8.11
C ALA A 152 4.73 26.29 -9.30
N GLN A 153 3.59 26.61 -9.94
CA GLN A 153 2.91 25.72 -10.87
C GLN A 153 4.02 25.09 -11.68
N ALA A 154 4.25 23.79 -11.50
CA ALA A 154 5.37 23.14 -12.15
C ALA A 154 5.21 23.53 -13.61
N PRO A 155 6.21 24.22 -14.20
CA PRO A 155 6.00 24.96 -15.44
C PRO A 155 5.33 24.00 -16.42
N GLU A 156 4.29 24.44 -17.15
CA GLU A 156 3.40 23.56 -17.91
C GLU A 156 4.15 22.55 -18.80
N ALA A 157 5.37 22.92 -19.25
CA ALA A 157 6.38 22.05 -19.85
C ALA A 157 6.72 20.78 -19.04
N THR A 158 6.97 20.89 -17.74
CA THR A 158 7.27 19.74 -16.85
C THR A 158 6.10 18.77 -16.73
N LYS A 159 4.85 19.26 -16.81
CA LYS A 159 3.67 18.38 -16.80
C LYS A 159 3.59 17.57 -18.09
N LEU A 160 3.77 18.21 -19.25
CA LEU A 160 3.75 17.53 -20.54
C LEU A 160 4.85 16.47 -20.66
N ASP A 161 6.06 16.80 -20.18
CA ASP A 161 7.18 15.85 -20.15
C ASP A 161 6.90 14.65 -19.25
N GLN A 162 6.29 14.88 -18.08
CA GLN A 162 5.88 13.79 -17.19
C GLN A 162 4.84 12.88 -17.83
N LEU A 163 3.80 13.42 -18.47
CA LEU A 163 2.78 12.62 -19.16
C LEU A 163 3.37 11.80 -20.31
N ARG A 164 4.32 12.36 -21.06
CA ARG A 164 5.04 11.63 -22.13
C ARG A 164 5.90 10.50 -21.57
N ALA A 165 6.53 10.71 -20.42
CA ALA A 165 7.26 9.66 -19.71
C ALA A 165 6.31 8.54 -19.24
N ASP A 166 5.17 8.90 -18.64
CA ASP A 166 4.15 7.96 -18.18
C ASP A 166 3.56 7.14 -19.33
N ARG A 167 3.25 7.78 -20.47
CA ARG A 167 2.82 7.10 -21.69
C ARG A 167 3.85 6.07 -22.15
N THR A 168 5.13 6.44 -22.15
CA THR A 168 6.23 5.55 -22.58
C THR A 168 6.35 4.35 -21.65
N ALA A 169 6.29 4.59 -20.33
CA ALA A 169 6.33 3.53 -19.33
C ALA A 169 5.14 2.58 -19.43
N LEU A 170 3.92 3.11 -19.63
CA LEU A 170 2.71 2.29 -19.75
C LEU A 170 2.70 1.47 -21.05
N THR A 171 3.20 2.05 -22.15
CA THR A 171 3.39 1.35 -23.42
C THR A 171 4.34 0.16 -23.27
N ALA A 172 5.48 0.35 -22.59
CA ALA A 172 6.42 -0.73 -22.33
C ALA A 172 5.80 -1.85 -21.48
N GLN A 173 4.97 -1.50 -20.49
CA GLN A 173 4.24 -2.51 -19.70
C GLN A 173 3.24 -3.31 -20.54
N LEU A 174 2.49 -2.63 -21.42
CA LEU A 174 1.55 -3.30 -22.32
C LEU A 174 2.27 -4.26 -23.27
N GLN A 175 3.37 -3.83 -23.87
CA GLN A 175 4.18 -4.68 -24.75
C GLN A 175 4.71 -5.93 -24.03
N ALA A 176 5.16 -5.79 -22.78
CA ALA A 176 5.61 -6.93 -21.98
C ALA A 176 4.47 -7.93 -21.70
N ILE A 177 3.27 -7.44 -21.38
CA ILE A 177 2.10 -8.29 -21.13
C ILE A 177 1.62 -8.96 -22.42
N GLU A 178 1.58 -8.23 -23.54
CA GLU A 178 1.17 -8.76 -24.84
C GLU A 178 2.14 -9.84 -25.33
N ALA A 179 3.45 -9.68 -25.09
CA ALA A 179 4.44 -10.70 -25.39
C ALA A 179 4.22 -12.00 -24.58
N GLU A 180 4.01 -11.89 -23.27
CA GLU A 180 3.73 -13.07 -22.43
C GLU A 180 2.41 -13.75 -22.83
N PHE A 181 1.38 -12.98 -23.15
CA PHE A 181 0.11 -13.53 -23.65
C PHE A 181 0.30 -14.26 -24.98
N ALA A 182 1.07 -13.69 -25.91
CA ALA A 182 1.37 -14.31 -27.20
C ALA A 182 2.13 -15.64 -27.04
N ASP A 183 3.07 -15.72 -26.09
CA ASP A 183 3.79 -16.96 -25.77
C ASP A 183 2.84 -18.05 -25.25
N ARG A 184 1.92 -17.69 -24.35
CA ARG A 184 0.91 -18.61 -23.81
C ARG A 184 -0.05 -19.11 -24.89
N GLU A 185 -0.52 -18.22 -25.77
CA GLU A 185 -1.35 -18.60 -26.91
C GLU A 185 -0.59 -19.51 -27.90
N SER A 186 0.69 -19.24 -28.12
CA SER A 186 1.55 -20.06 -28.98
C SER A 186 1.70 -21.48 -28.42
N LEU A 187 1.96 -21.62 -27.11
CA LEU A 187 2.00 -22.93 -26.44
C LEU A 187 0.67 -23.67 -26.54
N ALA A 188 -0.44 -22.98 -26.28
CA ALA A 188 -1.78 -23.57 -26.40
C ALA A 188 -2.05 -24.04 -27.83
N ARG A 189 -1.70 -23.23 -28.85
CA ARG A 189 -1.88 -23.56 -30.27
C ARG A 189 -1.01 -24.75 -30.68
N ASN A 190 0.26 -24.75 -30.30
CA ASN A 190 1.21 -25.81 -30.63
C ASN A 190 0.78 -27.14 -29.99
N GLU A 191 0.35 -27.10 -28.72
CA GLU A 191 -0.18 -28.28 -28.03
C GLU A 191 -1.43 -28.83 -28.75
N CYS A 192 -2.41 -27.98 -29.07
CA CYS A 192 -3.63 -28.42 -29.74
C CYS A 192 -3.38 -28.93 -31.18
N ASN A 193 -2.35 -28.43 -31.87
CA ASN A 193 -1.95 -28.87 -33.20
C ASN A 193 -1.15 -30.20 -33.20
N GLY A 194 -0.72 -30.66 -32.03
CA GLY A 194 0.16 -31.82 -31.87
C GLY A 194 1.60 -31.54 -32.27
N THR A 195 2.07 -30.30 -32.10
CA THR A 195 3.47 -29.96 -32.31
C THR A 195 4.29 -30.47 -31.12
N SER A 196 5.29 -31.30 -31.37
CA SER A 196 6.21 -31.77 -30.33
C SER A 196 7.27 -30.71 -30.01
N GLY A 197 7.70 -30.66 -28.74
CA GLY A 197 8.74 -29.73 -28.29
C GLY A 197 8.84 -29.66 -26.76
N PRO A 198 9.77 -28.87 -26.21
CA PRO A 198 9.89 -28.66 -24.77
C PRO A 198 8.56 -28.17 -24.16
N GLY A 199 8.03 -28.93 -23.20
CA GLY A 199 6.77 -28.58 -22.52
C GLY A 199 5.48 -28.90 -23.28
N LEU A 200 5.57 -29.60 -24.42
CA LEU A 200 4.44 -30.04 -25.24
C LEU A 200 4.36 -31.57 -25.33
N THR A 201 3.17 -32.12 -25.45
CA THR A 201 2.97 -33.59 -25.55
C THR A 201 3.17 -34.12 -26.96
N GLY A 202 2.92 -33.30 -27.99
CA GLY A 202 2.91 -33.72 -29.39
C GLY A 202 1.65 -34.48 -29.81
N GLU A 203 0.64 -34.58 -28.95
CA GLU A 203 -0.63 -35.24 -29.28
C GLU A 203 -1.57 -34.25 -29.97
N ARG A 204 -1.95 -34.53 -31.22
CA ARG A 204 -2.90 -33.67 -31.95
C ARG A 204 -4.31 -33.86 -31.42
N GLY A 205 -5.00 -32.75 -31.12
CA GLY A 205 -6.44 -32.74 -30.84
C GLY A 205 -6.82 -31.90 -29.61
N VAL A 206 -8.10 -31.99 -29.21
CA VAL A 206 -8.65 -31.27 -28.04
C VAL A 206 -8.53 -32.13 -26.78
N GLY A 207 -7.30 -32.59 -26.51
CA GLY A 207 -6.97 -33.35 -25.30
C GLY A 207 -7.07 -32.51 -24.03
N VAL A 208 -6.86 -33.15 -22.87
CA VAL A 208 -6.89 -32.46 -21.57
C VAL A 208 -5.86 -31.33 -21.51
N THR A 209 -4.63 -31.57 -22.00
CA THR A 209 -3.56 -30.58 -22.02
C THR A 209 -3.89 -29.39 -22.91
N CYS A 210 -4.40 -29.60 -24.12
CA CYS A 210 -4.87 -28.52 -25.00
C CYS A 210 -5.94 -27.64 -24.32
N ARG A 211 -6.93 -28.24 -23.66
CA ARG A 211 -7.96 -27.48 -22.92
C ARG A 211 -7.37 -26.70 -21.76
N MET A 212 -6.47 -27.30 -21.00
CA MET A 212 -5.78 -26.65 -19.87
C MET A 212 -4.96 -25.44 -20.35
N ARG A 213 -4.18 -25.57 -21.42
CA ARG A 213 -3.37 -24.47 -21.95
C ARG A 213 -4.21 -23.31 -22.50
N ARG A 214 -5.34 -23.62 -23.13
CA ARG A 214 -6.30 -22.58 -23.55
C ARG A 214 -6.89 -21.85 -22.35
N ALA A 215 -7.31 -22.60 -21.33
CA ALA A 215 -7.82 -22.00 -20.09
C ALA A 215 -6.76 -21.12 -19.40
N GLU A 216 -5.49 -21.54 -19.38
CA GLU A 216 -4.38 -20.75 -18.83
C GLU A 216 -4.17 -19.43 -19.60
N ALA A 217 -4.24 -19.45 -20.93
CA ALA A 217 -4.16 -18.24 -21.75
C ALA A 217 -5.37 -17.31 -21.52
N ASP A 218 -6.59 -17.88 -21.44
CA ASP A 218 -7.81 -17.13 -21.18
C ASP A 218 -7.80 -16.49 -19.77
N GLU A 219 -7.34 -17.22 -18.77
CA GLU A 219 -7.16 -16.73 -17.39
C GLU A 219 -6.15 -15.58 -17.37
N TYR A 220 -5.00 -15.74 -18.03
CA TYR A 220 -4.02 -14.67 -18.14
C TYR A 220 -4.61 -13.41 -18.79
N ARG A 221 -5.38 -13.56 -19.87
CA ARG A 221 -6.06 -12.43 -20.53
C ARG A 221 -7.01 -11.71 -19.58
N GLN A 222 -7.72 -12.45 -18.72
CA GLN A 222 -8.67 -11.87 -17.77
C GLN A 222 -7.97 -11.10 -16.63
N PHE A 223 -6.85 -11.61 -16.12
CA PHE A 223 -6.20 -11.06 -14.91
C PHE A 223 -4.98 -10.16 -15.15
N SER A 224 -4.38 -10.19 -16.35
CA SER A 224 -3.21 -9.36 -16.69
C SER A 224 -3.47 -7.84 -16.69
N GLY A 225 -4.74 -7.43 -16.71
CA GLY A 225 -5.13 -6.03 -16.70
C GLY A 225 -4.87 -5.29 -18.01
N ILE A 226 -4.70 -6.01 -19.14
CA ILE A 226 -4.49 -5.42 -20.48
C ILE A 226 -5.54 -4.35 -20.79
N GLY A 227 -6.82 -4.66 -20.60
CA GLY A 227 -7.91 -3.71 -20.91
C GLY A 227 -7.86 -2.43 -20.07
N ALA A 228 -7.52 -2.53 -18.78
CA ALA A 228 -7.37 -1.36 -17.91
C ALA A 228 -6.17 -0.50 -18.34
N LYS A 229 -5.06 -1.12 -18.72
CA LYS A 229 -3.86 -0.42 -19.21
C LYS A 229 -4.09 0.24 -20.57
N GLN A 230 -4.78 -0.42 -21.50
CA GLN A 230 -5.16 0.17 -22.78
C GLN A 230 -6.06 1.40 -22.58
N SER A 231 -7.04 1.30 -21.68
CA SER A 231 -7.91 2.44 -21.34
C SER A 231 -7.13 3.60 -20.73
N ALA A 232 -6.19 3.32 -19.83
CA ALA A 232 -5.31 4.34 -19.24
C ALA A 232 -4.38 4.99 -20.28
N LEU A 233 -3.90 4.23 -21.27
CA LEU A 233 -3.07 4.77 -22.34
C LEU A 233 -3.86 5.72 -23.25
N ILE A 234 -5.12 5.40 -23.56
CA ILE A 234 -6.03 6.28 -24.31
C ILE A 234 -6.23 7.60 -23.54
N ALA A 235 -6.56 7.51 -22.25
CA ALA A 235 -6.76 8.69 -21.41
C ALA A 235 -5.50 9.58 -21.33
N LEU A 236 -4.30 8.99 -21.23
CA LEU A 236 -3.04 9.73 -21.27
C LEU A 236 -2.82 10.45 -22.60
N ASN A 237 -3.13 9.80 -23.72
CA ASN A 237 -3.00 10.43 -25.03
C ASN A 237 -3.97 11.60 -25.20
N ASP A 238 -5.19 11.49 -24.69
CA ASP A 238 -6.18 12.57 -24.71
C ASP A 238 -5.70 13.78 -23.88
N GLU A 239 -5.12 13.54 -22.70
CA GLU A 239 -4.57 14.62 -21.85
C GLU A 239 -3.37 15.31 -22.51
N ILE A 240 -2.46 14.53 -23.13
CA ILE A 240 -1.32 15.07 -23.88
C ILE A 240 -1.82 15.96 -25.02
N ALA A 241 -2.81 15.50 -25.80
CA ALA A 241 -3.36 16.26 -26.92
C ALA A 241 -3.99 17.59 -26.44
N GLN A 242 -4.72 17.59 -25.32
CA GLN A 242 -5.30 18.81 -24.75
C GLN A 242 -4.24 19.82 -24.33
N LEU A 243 -3.16 19.38 -23.70
CA LEU A 243 -2.07 20.27 -23.28
C LEU A 243 -1.30 20.84 -24.47
N GLU A 244 -1.08 20.06 -25.52
CA GLU A 244 -0.44 20.52 -26.75
C GLU A 244 -1.27 21.62 -27.42
N THR A 245 -2.59 21.47 -27.50
CA THR A 245 -3.47 22.53 -28.08
C THR A 245 -3.53 23.81 -27.26
N LYS A 246 -3.20 23.75 -25.96
CA LYS A 246 -3.22 24.92 -25.07
C LYS A 246 -1.90 25.70 -25.11
N SER A 247 -0.81 25.07 -25.54
CA SER A 247 0.50 25.71 -25.67
C SER A 247 0.70 26.49 -26.97
N ASP A 248 -0.20 26.32 -27.94
CA ASP A 248 -0.23 27.04 -29.22
C ASP A 248 -0.98 28.37 -29.11
#